data_AF-A0A954MK12-F1
#
_entry.id   AF-A0A954MK12-F1
#
_cell.length_a   1.000
_cell.length_b   1.000
_cell.length_c   1.000
_cell.angle_alpha   90.00
_cell.angle_beta   90.00
_cell.angle_gamma   90.00
#
_symmetry.space_group_name_H-M   'P 1'
#
loop_
_entity.id
_entity.type
_entity.pdbx_description
1 polymer ?
#
loop_
_entity_poly.entity_id
_entity_poly.type
_entity_poly.pdbx_seq_one_letter_code
_entity_poly.pdbx_strand_id
1 'polypeptide(L)' 'MTLNLELDAQQTQRLQEVARRLNVSVDELAKAAINDLLAKPESEFERAATRVLKKNAELYRRLA' A
#
# COMPACT_ATOMS: atom_id res chain seq x y z
N MET A 1 2.75 -21.27 2.07
CA MET A 1 2.16 -21.12 0.72
C MET A 1 3.27 -20.67 -0.21
N THR A 2 3.37 -21.27 -1.40
CA THR A 2 4.31 -20.85 -2.46
C THR A 2 3.54 -20.12 -3.54
N LEU A 3 4.09 -19.00 -4.02
CA LEU A 3 3.52 -18.18 -5.09
C LEU A 3 4.52 -18.15 -6.23
N ASN A 4 4.06 -18.46 -7.45
CA ASN A 4 4.88 -18.30 -8.65
C ASN A 4 4.45 -17.00 -9.33
N LEU A 5 5.41 -16.13 -9.59
CA LEU A 5 5.21 -14.83 -10.23
C LEU A 5 5.90 -14.85 -11.59
N GLU A 6 5.14 -14.57 -12.65
CA GLU A 6 5.71 -14.32 -13.96
C GLU A 6 6.01 -12.83 -14.09
N LEU A 7 7.29 -12.51 -14.27
CA LEU A 7 7.77 -11.14 -14.44
C LEU A 7 8.48 -11.04 -15.78
N ASP A 8 8.31 -9.91 -16.46
CA ASP A 8 9.13 -9.63 -17.63
C ASP A 8 10.60 -9.34 -17.22
N ALA A 9 11.48 -9.26 -18.21
CA ALA A 9 12.91 -9.05 -17.98
C ALA A 9 13.19 -7.71 -17.27
N GLN A 10 12.44 -6.66 -17.60
CA GLN A 10 12.63 -5.33 -17.02
C GLN A 10 12.19 -5.30 -15.55
N GLN A 11 11.04 -5.89 -15.24
CA GLN A 11 10.52 -6.05 -13.89
C GLN A 11 11.48 -6.87 -13.02
N THR A 12 12.00 -7.98 -13.57
CA THR A 12 12.97 -8.84 -12.88
C THR A 12 14.25 -8.09 -12.55
N GLN A 13 14.80 -7.36 -13.51
CA GLN A 13 16.01 -6.57 -13.31
C GLN A 13 15.80 -5.52 -12.21
N ARG A 14 14.68 -4.78 -12.28
CA ARG A 14 14.37 -3.74 -11.30
C ARG A 14 14.18 -4.31 -9.89
N LEU A 15 13.53 -5.46 -9.77
CA LEU A 15 13.33 -6.13 -8.49
C LEU A 15 14.68 -6.54 -7.86
N GLN A 16 15.59 -7.10 -8.66
CA GLN A 16 16.93 -7.46 -8.22
C GLN A 16 17.77 -6.24 -7.81
N GLU A 17 17.69 -5.13 -8.56
CA GLU A 17 18.40 -3.89 -8.22
C GLU A 17 17.95 -3.32 -6.88
N VAL A 18 16.63 -3.30 -6.63
CA VAL A 18 16.08 -2.82 -5.36
C VAL A 18 16.48 -3.74 -4.20
N ALA A 19 16.39 -5.06 -4.38
CA ALA A 19 16.80 -6.03 -3.38
C ALA A 19 18.29 -5.87 -3.00
N ARG A 20 19.17 -5.70 -4.01
CA ARG A 20 20.60 -5.43 -3.79
C ARG A 20 20.84 -4.13 -3.03
N ARG A 21 20.15 -3.05 -3.40
CA ARG A 21 20.29 -1.74 -2.73
C ARG A 21 19.87 -1.79 -1.27
N LEU A 22 18.88 -2.61 -0.94
CA LEU A 22 18.37 -2.78 0.42
C LEU A 22 19.08 -3.90 1.18
N ASN A 23 20.02 -4.61 0.53
CA ASN A 23 20.74 -5.75 1.07
C ASN A 23 19.81 -6.86 1.63
N VAL A 24 18.74 -7.16 0.88
CA VAL A 24 17.77 -8.21 1.18
C VAL A 24 17.64 -9.17 0.01
N SER A 25 17.08 -10.35 0.23
CA SER A 25 16.72 -11.24 -0.86
C SER A 25 15.52 -10.73 -1.66
N VAL A 26 15.41 -11.18 -2.91
CA VAL A 26 14.25 -10.88 -3.77
C VAL A 26 12.95 -11.40 -3.14
N ASP A 27 13.00 -12.57 -2.50
CA ASP A 27 11.84 -13.18 -1.85
C ASP A 27 11.38 -12.38 -0.62
N GLU A 28 12.32 -11.88 0.19
CA GLU A 28 12.02 -11.01 1.33
C GLU A 28 11.42 -9.69 0.88
N LEU A 29 11.96 -9.09 -0.18
CA LEU A 29 11.43 -7.87 -0.77
C LEU A 29 10.02 -8.08 -1.31
N ALA A 30 9.79 -9.16 -2.06
CA ALA A 30 8.47 -9.50 -2.60
C ALA A 30 7.45 -9.73 -1.48
N LYS A 31 7.85 -10.46 -0.43
CA LYS A 31 7.01 -10.68 0.76
C LYS A 31 6.69 -9.38 1.48
N ALA A 32 7.67 -8.49 1.66
CA ALA A 32 7.46 -7.18 2.28
C ALA A 32 6.51 -6.31 1.46
N ALA A 33 6.65 -6.29 0.13
CA ALA A 33 5.77 -5.55 -0.76
C ALA A 33 4.33 -6.08 -0.74
N ILE A 34 4.14 -7.41 -0.71
CA ILE A 34 2.81 -8.03 -0.55
C ILE A 34 2.22 -7.65 0.81
N ASN A 35 3.00 -7.75 1.88
CA ASN A 35 2.55 -7.37 3.21
C ASN A 35 2.16 -5.89 3.29
N ASP A 36 2.95 -4.99 2.71
CA ASP A 36 2.65 -3.56 2.65
C ASP A 36 1.36 -3.27 1.86
N LEU A 37 1.20 -3.93 0.71
CA LEU A 37 -0.03 -3.85 -0.09
C LEU A 37 -1.26 -4.32 0.69
N LEU A 38 -1.14 -5.44 1.41
CA LEU A 38 -2.23 -6.00 2.24
C LEU A 38 -2.43 -5.22 3.53
N ALA A 39 -1.39 -4.57 4.04
CA ALA A 39 -1.42 -3.74 5.24
C ALA A 39 -1.97 -2.34 4.99
N LYS A 40 -2.40 -2.02 3.75
CA LYS A 40 -3.12 -0.78 3.44
C LYS A 40 -4.13 -0.49 4.56
N PRO A 41 -3.96 0.60 5.33
CA PRO A 41 -4.91 0.99 6.35
C PRO A 41 -6.08 1.68 5.64
N GLU A 42 -6.84 0.92 4.87
CA GLU A 42 -8.12 1.38 4.31
C GLU A 42 -9.09 1.71 5.46
N SER A 43 -8.82 1.28 6.70
CA SER A 43 -9.66 1.66 7.85
C SER A 43 -9.34 3.04 8.42
N GLU A 44 -8.11 3.38 8.82
CA GLU A 44 -7.94 4.55 9.71
C GLU A 44 -7.99 5.90 9.00
N PHE A 45 -7.28 6.03 7.88
CA PHE A 45 -7.28 7.30 7.13
C PHE A 45 -8.65 7.56 6.51
N GLU A 46 -9.26 6.56 5.86
CA GLU A 46 -10.59 6.74 5.26
C GLU A 46 -11.65 7.00 6.33
N ARG A 47 -11.64 6.27 7.46
CA ARG A 47 -12.57 6.56 8.57
C ARG A 47 -12.40 7.97 9.10
N ALA A 48 -11.17 8.46 9.26
CA ALA A 48 -10.90 9.81 9.70
C ALA A 48 -11.39 10.84 8.67
N ALA A 49 -11.09 10.63 7.39
CA ALA A 49 -11.52 11.49 6.29
C ALA A 49 -13.05 11.54 6.19
N THR A 50 -13.73 10.40 6.21
CA THR A 50 -15.21 10.31 6.20
C THR A 50 -15.81 11.03 7.42
N ARG A 51 -15.22 10.88 8.60
CA ARG A 51 -15.69 11.56 9.81
C ARG A 51 -15.58 13.08 9.70
N VAL A 52 -14.46 13.60 9.19
CA VAL A 52 -14.25 15.04 8.99
C VAL A 52 -15.23 15.59 7.95
N LEU A 53 -15.37 14.93 6.80
CA LEU A 53 -16.30 15.34 5.75
C LEU A 53 -17.75 15.36 6.24
N LYS A 54 -18.18 14.33 6.98
CA LYS A 54 -19.54 14.27 7.56
C LYS A 54 -19.78 15.41 8.55
N LYS A 55 -18.81 15.70 9.44
CA LYS A 55 -18.91 16.79 10.41
C LYS A 55 -19.00 18.16 9.74
N ASN A 56 -18.23 18.37 8.67
CA ASN A 56 -18.28 19.62 7.90
C ASN A 56 -19.59 19.78 7.15
N ALA A 57 -20.08 18.72 6.50
CA ALA A 57 -21.39 18.75 5.82
C ALA A 57 -22.53 19.09 6.80
N GLU A 58 -22.47 18.54 8.02
CA GLU A 58 -23.44 18.85 9.08
C GLU A 58 -23.31 20.30 9.58
N LEU A 59 -22.09 20.81 9.75
CA LEU A 59 -21.86 22.21 10.10
C LEU A 59 -22.46 23.15 9.04
N TYR A 60 -22.16 22.93 7.76
CA TYR A 60 -22.72 23.74 6.68
C TYR A 60 -24.25 23.68 6.61
N ARG A 61 -24.86 22.52 6.87
CA ARG A 61 -26.32 22.38 6.94
C ARG A 61 -26.95 23.21 8.07
N ARG A 62 -26.25 23.41 9.19
CA ARG A 62 -26.76 24.20 10.33
C ARG A 62 -26.57 25.71 10.15
N LEU A 63 -25.71 26.12 9.21
CA LEU A 63 -25.41 27.50 8.89
C LEU A 63 -26.29 28.07 7.75
N ALA A 64 -27.13 27.23 7.14
CA ALA A 64 -28.04 27.59 6.05
C ALA A 64 -29.50 27.69 6.52
#